data_AF-A0AAJ0FXD7-F1
#
_entry.id   AF-A0AAJ0FXD7-F1
#
_cell.length_a   1.000
_cell.length_b   1.000
_cell.length_c   1.000
_cell.angle_alpha   90.00
_cell.angle_beta   90.00
_cell.angle_gamma   90.00
#
_symmetry.space_group_name_H-M   'P 1'
#
loop_
_entity.id
_entity.type
_entity.pdbx_description
1 polymer ?
#
loop_
_entity_poly.entity_id
_entity_poly.type
_entity_poly.pdbx_seq_one_letter_code
_entity_poly.pdbx_strand_id
1 'polypeptide(L)'
;MQLINLTFSLLALLTHSSHAIPAAEPLNDEAFYKLELPKRTPNGLNIVDLRFKSDLDKRAGCGNIPGTANGECVDYYSGPDCAGQDHIKGYKPTCAGNCYVDKFYSVKVSGDGTYSTNCDLYSDTSCQNKIASVGSKTGFGSCSRNANGWSMKCYYRC
;
A
#
# COMPACT_ATOMS: atom_id res chain seq x y z
N MET A 1 -18.00 77.49 -19.03
CA MET A 1 -17.20 76.72 -20.02
C MET A 1 -16.13 75.97 -19.25
N GLN A 2 -15.95 74.67 -19.53
CA GLN A 2 -14.95 73.71 -18.98
C GLN A 2 -15.19 73.06 -17.59
N LEU A 3 -16.08 72.08 -17.62
CA LEU A 3 -15.97 70.66 -17.20
C LEU A 3 -14.62 70.06 -16.70
N ILE A 4 -14.75 68.96 -15.91
CA ILE A 4 -13.85 67.76 -15.71
C ILE A 4 -12.84 67.86 -14.54
N ASN A 5 -12.62 66.89 -13.64
CA ASN A 5 -13.18 65.56 -13.37
C ASN A 5 -12.80 65.15 -11.92
N LEU A 6 -13.71 64.49 -11.19
CA LEU A 6 -13.39 63.71 -9.99
C LEU A 6 -12.79 62.36 -10.42
N THR A 7 -11.64 61.98 -9.87
CA THR A 7 -11.13 60.60 -9.93
C THR A 7 -11.08 60.01 -8.53
N PHE A 8 -12.09 59.20 -8.21
CA PHE A 8 -12.08 58.26 -7.08
C PHE A 8 -11.24 57.05 -7.48
N SER A 9 -10.05 56.88 -6.90
CA SER A 9 -9.30 55.62 -7.00
C SER A 9 -9.94 54.58 -6.08
N LEU A 10 -10.68 53.64 -6.68
CA LEU A 10 -11.18 52.45 -6.01
C LEU A 10 -10.04 51.43 -5.91
N LEU A 11 -9.39 51.33 -4.75
CA LEU A 11 -8.40 50.28 -4.47
C LEU A 11 -9.15 48.99 -4.13
N ALA A 12 -9.30 48.10 -5.11
CA ALA A 12 -9.86 46.76 -4.88
C ALA A 12 -8.84 45.91 -4.10
N LEU A 13 -9.04 45.75 -2.79
CA LEU A 13 -8.35 44.72 -2.01
C LEU A 13 -8.85 43.34 -2.46
N LEU A 14 -8.06 42.65 -3.27
CA LEU A 14 -8.21 41.21 -3.51
C LEU A 14 -7.79 40.46 -2.24
N THR A 15 -8.76 40.15 -1.38
CA THR A 15 -8.59 39.18 -0.30
C THR A 15 -8.41 37.80 -0.94
N HIS A 16 -7.15 37.37 -1.08
CA HIS A 16 -6.85 35.98 -1.36
C HIS A 16 -7.21 35.18 -0.11
N SER A 17 -8.39 34.57 -0.13
CA SER A 17 -8.77 33.55 0.85
C SER A 17 -7.88 32.33 0.63
N SER A 18 -6.75 32.32 1.34
CA SER A 18 -5.92 31.14 1.54
C SER A 18 -6.80 30.07 2.21
N HIS A 19 -7.48 29.27 1.40
CA HIS A 19 -8.05 28.01 1.86
C HIS A 19 -6.86 27.14 2.23
N ALA A 20 -6.51 27.13 3.51
CA ALA A 20 -5.65 26.11 4.06
C ALA A 20 -6.29 24.76 3.72
N ILE A 21 -5.65 24.02 2.82
CA ILE A 21 -6.02 22.62 2.56
C ILE A 21 -5.82 21.92 3.90
N PRO A 22 -6.87 21.35 4.52
CA PRO A 22 -6.69 20.61 5.75
C PRO A 22 -5.62 19.54 5.49
N ALA A 23 -4.58 19.51 6.32
CA ALA A 23 -3.57 18.47 6.26
C ALA A 23 -4.30 17.12 6.28
N ALA A 24 -4.03 16.26 5.30
CA ALA A 24 -4.64 14.95 5.23
C ALA A 24 -4.47 14.26 6.59
N GLU A 25 -5.59 13.96 7.26
CA GLU A 25 -5.54 13.25 8.53
C GLU A 25 -4.81 11.91 8.32
N PRO A 26 -3.98 11.48 9.28
CA PRO A 26 -3.30 10.20 9.18
C PRO A 26 -4.36 9.12 8.98
N LEU A 27 -4.17 8.30 7.94
CA LEU A 27 -5.07 7.21 7.62
C LEU A 27 -5.19 6.29 8.84
N ASN A 28 -6.36 6.26 9.46
CA ASN A 28 -6.68 5.39 10.58
C ASN A 28 -7.52 4.19 10.11
N ASP A 29 -7.67 3.17 10.97
CA ASP A 29 -8.34 1.92 10.62
C ASP A 29 -9.78 2.15 10.12
N GLU A 30 -10.54 3.02 10.79
CA GLU A 30 -11.94 3.27 10.44
C GLU A 30 -12.05 3.95 9.06
N ALA A 31 -11.24 4.98 8.82
CA ALA A 31 -11.17 5.64 7.52
C ALA A 31 -10.67 4.68 6.43
N PHE A 32 -9.70 3.83 6.76
CA PHE A 32 -9.14 2.85 5.83
C PHE A 32 -10.18 1.84 5.35
N TYR A 33 -11.01 1.28 6.24
CA TYR A 33 -12.03 0.30 5.84
C TYR A 33 -13.28 0.93 5.21
N LYS A 34 -13.46 2.25 5.29
CA LYS A 34 -14.54 2.97 4.58
C LYS A 34 -14.10 3.59 3.24
N LEU A 35 -12.79 3.63 2.97
CA LEU A 35 -12.24 4.24 1.77
C LEU A 35 -12.61 3.45 0.51
N GLU A 36 -13.17 4.12 -0.49
CA GLU A 36 -13.28 3.59 -1.85
C GLU A 36 -11.93 3.67 -2.55
N LEU A 37 -11.40 2.52 -2.99
CA LEU A 37 -10.12 2.46 -3.69
C LEU A 37 -10.32 2.64 -5.20
N PRO A 38 -9.48 3.43 -5.89
CA PRO A 38 -9.50 3.49 -7.34
C PRO A 38 -9.08 2.14 -7.94
N LYS A 39 -9.41 1.91 -9.22
CA LYS A 39 -9.00 0.67 -9.91
C LYS A 39 -7.49 0.59 -10.17
N ARG A 40 -6.83 1.75 -10.27
CA ARG A 40 -5.40 1.87 -10.57
C ARG A 40 -4.74 2.92 -9.71
N THR A 41 -3.45 2.72 -9.46
CA THR A 41 -2.56 3.71 -8.84
C THR A 41 -2.24 4.85 -9.83
N PRO A 42 -1.70 5.99 -9.36
CA PRO A 42 -1.27 7.09 -10.23
C PRO A 42 -0.23 6.67 -11.29
N ASN A 43 0.62 5.69 -10.98
CA ASN A 43 1.60 5.11 -11.90
C ASN A 43 1.06 3.94 -12.75
N GLY A 44 -0.26 3.71 -12.75
CA GLY A 44 -0.94 2.80 -13.68
C GLY A 44 -0.98 1.33 -13.28
N LEU A 45 -0.53 0.97 -12.08
CA LEU A 45 -0.64 -0.40 -11.54
C LEU A 45 -2.08 -0.70 -11.17
N ASN A 46 -2.52 -1.95 -11.31
CA ASN A 46 -3.83 -2.34 -10.78
C ASN A 46 -3.79 -2.32 -9.24
N ILE A 47 -4.88 -1.85 -8.64
CA ILE A 47 -5.11 -2.00 -7.21
C ILE A 47 -5.91 -3.28 -6.98
N VAL A 48 -5.37 -4.13 -6.11
CA VAL A 48 -6.01 -5.36 -5.67
C VAL A 48 -6.43 -5.17 -4.22
N ASP A 49 -7.74 -4.95 -4.01
CA ASP A 49 -8.30 -4.81 -2.67
C ASP A 49 -8.38 -6.18 -1.99
N LEU A 50 -7.63 -6.33 -0.90
CA LEU A 50 -7.64 -7.55 -0.08
C LEU A 50 -8.41 -7.35 1.23
N ARG A 51 -8.85 -6.13 1.57
CA ARG A 51 -9.44 -5.80 2.88
C ARG A 51 -10.60 -6.73 3.24
N PHE A 52 -11.48 -7.00 2.28
CA PHE A 52 -12.73 -7.75 2.49
C PHE A 52 -12.72 -9.19 1.97
N LYS A 53 -11.58 -9.69 1.49
CA LYS A 53 -11.48 -11.12 1.13
C LYS A 53 -11.57 -11.98 2.39
N SER A 54 -12.17 -13.17 2.27
CA SER A 54 -12.23 -14.10 3.39
C SER A 54 -10.82 -14.62 3.74
N ASP A 55 -10.62 -15.02 4.99
CA ASP A 55 -9.33 -15.58 5.43
C ASP A 55 -8.99 -16.87 4.68
N LEU A 56 -9.99 -17.63 4.24
CA LEU A 56 -9.81 -18.81 3.39
C LEU A 56 -9.29 -18.43 2.00
N ASP A 57 -9.85 -17.39 1.37
CA ASP A 57 -9.39 -16.92 0.05
C ASP A 57 -7.96 -16.39 0.10
N LYS A 58 -7.60 -15.78 1.24
CA LYS A 58 -6.24 -15.29 1.49
C LYS A 58 -5.28 -16.46 1.74
N ARG A 59 -5.66 -17.43 2.57
CA ARG A 59 -4.84 -18.63 2.86
C ARG A 59 -4.63 -19.52 1.65
N ALA A 60 -5.63 -19.65 0.78
CA ALA A 60 -5.55 -20.47 -0.43
C ALA A 60 -4.40 -20.07 -1.35
N GLY A 61 -3.93 -18.82 -1.28
CA GLY A 61 -2.77 -18.36 -2.04
C GLY A 61 -1.48 -19.07 -1.64
N CYS A 62 -1.25 -19.36 -0.36
CA CYS A 62 0.07 -19.72 0.16
C CYS A 62 0.19 -21.15 0.70
N GLY A 63 -0.60 -22.09 0.19
CA GLY A 63 -0.68 -23.47 0.73
C GLY A 63 0.56 -24.36 0.54
N ASN A 64 1.56 -23.94 -0.24
CA ASN A 64 2.75 -24.74 -0.53
C ASN A 64 3.92 -24.41 0.40
N ILE A 65 4.86 -25.37 0.53
CA ILE A 65 6.02 -25.23 1.41
C ILE A 65 7.00 -24.18 0.83
N PRO A 66 7.37 -23.13 1.59
CA PRO A 66 8.42 -22.19 1.19
C PRO A 66 9.69 -22.90 0.75
N GLY A 67 10.31 -22.42 -0.34
CA GLY A 67 11.55 -23.01 -0.87
C GLY A 67 11.36 -24.28 -1.69
N THR A 68 10.12 -24.66 -1.99
CA THR A 68 9.78 -25.74 -2.93
C THR A 68 8.97 -25.20 -4.11
N ALA A 69 8.89 -25.96 -5.19
CA ALA A 69 8.19 -25.53 -6.40
C ALA A 69 6.77 -25.04 -6.09
N ASN A 70 6.44 -23.84 -6.58
CA ASN A 70 5.19 -23.13 -6.29
C ASN A 70 5.03 -22.64 -4.83
N GLY A 71 6.13 -22.56 -4.08
CA GLY A 71 6.21 -22.11 -2.68
C GLY A 71 6.34 -20.60 -2.50
N GLU A 72 6.27 -19.82 -3.59
CA GLU A 72 6.25 -18.36 -3.53
C GLU A 72 5.02 -17.87 -2.77
N CYS A 73 5.25 -16.95 -1.84
CA CYS A 73 4.18 -16.42 -1.00
C CYS A 73 4.55 -15.06 -0.42
N VAL A 74 3.52 -14.23 -0.22
CA VAL A 74 3.55 -13.05 0.64
C VAL A 74 2.54 -13.26 1.75
N ASP A 75 3.02 -13.43 2.98
CA ASP A 75 2.21 -13.48 4.21
C ASP A 75 2.32 -12.12 4.92
N TYR A 76 1.21 -11.60 5.42
CA TYR A 76 1.20 -10.35 6.18
C TYR A 76 0.37 -10.48 7.46
N TYR A 77 0.80 -9.77 8.49
CA TYR A 77 0.40 -10.03 9.87
C TYR A 77 -0.11 -8.76 10.54
N SER A 78 -1.06 -8.92 11.46
CA SER A 78 -1.49 -7.86 12.37
C SER A 78 -0.49 -7.60 13.51
N GLY A 79 0.47 -8.50 13.72
CA GLY A 79 1.57 -8.35 14.68
C GLY A 79 2.90 -7.89 14.04
N PRO A 80 3.89 -7.47 14.85
CA PRO A 80 5.12 -6.85 14.36
C PRO A 80 6.24 -7.80 13.93
N ASP A 81 6.21 -9.08 14.32
CA ASP A 81 7.40 -9.95 14.26
C ASP A 81 7.31 -11.11 13.26
N CYS A 82 6.33 -11.10 12.35
CA CYS A 82 5.98 -12.24 11.51
C CYS A 82 5.82 -13.55 12.31
N ALA A 83 5.30 -13.44 13.53
CA ALA A 83 5.15 -14.54 14.49
C ALA A 83 3.67 -14.91 14.66
N GLY A 84 3.42 -16.19 14.90
CA GLY A 84 2.13 -16.67 15.43
C GLY A 84 1.11 -17.24 14.44
N GLN A 85 0.03 -17.75 15.02
CA GLN A 85 -1.20 -18.22 14.34
C GLN A 85 -2.00 -17.08 13.69
N ASP A 86 -1.60 -15.84 13.93
CA ASP A 86 -2.16 -14.59 13.36
C ASP A 86 -1.65 -14.30 11.94
N HIS A 87 -1.12 -15.31 11.24
CA HIS A 87 -1.03 -15.28 9.77
C HIS A 87 -2.45 -15.40 9.22
N ILE A 88 -3.21 -14.31 9.30
CA ILE A 88 -4.59 -14.30 8.87
C ILE A 88 -4.63 -14.27 7.33
N LYS A 89 -3.56 -13.77 6.68
CA LYS A 89 -3.66 -13.27 5.31
C LYS A 89 -2.39 -13.47 4.49
N GLY A 90 -2.52 -14.04 3.30
CA GLY A 90 -1.42 -14.16 2.35
C GLY A 90 -1.92 -14.14 0.91
N TYR A 91 -1.01 -14.10 -0.06
CA TYR A 91 -1.33 -14.28 -1.48
C TYR A 91 -0.08 -14.68 -2.28
N LYS A 92 -0.31 -15.23 -3.47
CA LYS A 92 0.78 -15.46 -4.43
C LYS A 92 1.12 -14.18 -5.18
N PRO A 93 2.36 -13.69 -5.08
CA PRO A 93 2.81 -12.57 -5.89
C PRO A 93 2.81 -12.97 -7.38
N THR A 94 2.70 -11.98 -8.25
CA THR A 94 2.79 -12.17 -9.71
C THR A 94 3.89 -11.29 -10.25
N CYS A 95 4.32 -11.52 -11.50
CA CYS A 95 5.32 -10.65 -12.09
C CYS A 95 4.78 -9.26 -12.48
N ALA A 96 3.46 -9.06 -12.46
CA ALA A 96 2.84 -7.77 -12.80
C ALA A 96 3.11 -6.68 -11.75
N GLY A 97 3.46 -7.04 -10.51
CA GLY A 97 3.75 -6.05 -9.47
C GLY A 97 2.57 -5.15 -9.13
N ASN A 98 1.36 -5.72 -9.06
CA ASN A 98 0.15 -4.96 -8.69
C ASN A 98 0.30 -4.34 -7.28
N CYS A 99 -0.51 -3.33 -6.99
CA CYS A 99 -0.60 -2.74 -5.66
C CYS A 99 -1.67 -3.46 -4.83
N TYR A 100 -1.25 -4.25 -3.85
CA TYR A 100 -2.13 -5.02 -2.99
C TYR A 100 -2.44 -4.23 -1.72
N VAL A 101 -3.72 -4.05 -1.38
CA VAL A 101 -4.17 -3.15 -0.32
C VAL A 101 -4.83 -3.94 0.81
N ASP A 102 -4.21 -3.89 1.99
CA ASP A 102 -4.73 -4.33 3.29
C ASP A 102 -3.82 -3.73 4.40
N LYS A 103 -4.30 -3.70 5.63
CA LYS A 103 -3.49 -3.28 6.77
C LYS A 103 -2.52 -4.39 7.17
N PHE A 104 -1.26 -4.04 7.42
CA PHE A 104 -0.23 -4.95 7.94
C PHE A 104 0.70 -4.26 8.93
N TYR A 105 1.20 -5.02 9.90
CA TYR A 105 2.25 -4.59 10.82
C TYR A 105 3.59 -5.25 10.52
N SER A 106 3.58 -6.45 9.93
CA SER A 106 4.76 -7.11 9.41
C SER A 106 4.43 -7.96 8.18
N VAL A 107 5.45 -8.24 7.38
CA VAL A 107 5.31 -8.98 6.11
C VAL A 107 6.43 -10.00 5.99
N LYS A 108 6.07 -11.25 5.69
CA LYS A 108 7.01 -12.32 5.39
C LYS A 108 6.86 -12.72 3.92
N VAL A 109 7.97 -12.79 3.21
CA VAL A 109 8.01 -13.18 1.80
C VAL A 109 8.82 -14.45 1.64
N SER A 110 8.37 -15.37 0.80
CA SER A 110 9.01 -16.66 0.52
C SER A 110 9.16 -16.89 -0.98
N GLY A 111 10.24 -17.57 -1.38
CA GLY A 111 10.50 -18.02 -2.75
C GLY A 111 10.12 -19.49 -2.96
N ASP A 112 10.30 -20.00 -4.18
CA ASP A 112 9.92 -21.36 -4.59
C ASP A 112 11.08 -22.37 -4.64
N GLY A 113 12.23 -22.01 -4.06
CA GLY A 113 13.48 -22.78 -4.15
C GLY A 113 14.36 -22.40 -5.35
N THR A 114 13.79 -21.79 -6.38
CA THR A 114 14.50 -21.35 -7.58
C THR A 114 14.56 -19.82 -7.69
N TYR A 115 13.44 -19.15 -7.44
CA TYR A 115 13.30 -17.71 -7.55
C TYR A 115 12.88 -17.10 -6.21
N SER A 116 13.35 -15.88 -5.96
CA SER A 116 12.98 -15.08 -4.79
C SER A 116 11.68 -14.31 -5.02
N THR A 117 10.99 -14.02 -3.92
CA THR A 117 9.91 -13.03 -3.87
C THR A 117 10.45 -11.75 -3.25
N ASN A 118 10.12 -10.61 -3.84
CA ASN A 118 10.50 -9.29 -3.34
C ASN A 118 9.26 -8.42 -3.19
N CYS A 119 9.22 -7.59 -2.14
CA CYS A 119 8.13 -6.67 -1.87
C CYS A 119 8.67 -5.30 -1.45
N ASP A 120 8.03 -4.25 -1.96
CA ASP A 120 8.06 -2.92 -1.40
C ASP A 120 6.79 -2.69 -0.57
N LEU A 121 6.95 -2.10 0.62
CA LEU A 121 5.86 -1.83 1.56
C LEU A 121 5.62 -0.32 1.61
N TYR A 122 4.36 0.09 1.77
CA TYR A 122 3.95 1.49 1.65
C TYR A 122 3.01 1.94 2.78
N SER A 123 3.11 3.22 3.14
CA SER A 123 2.25 3.88 4.15
C SER A 123 0.97 4.49 3.58
N ASP A 124 0.71 4.31 2.28
CA ASP A 124 -0.53 4.72 1.62
C ASP A 124 -1.20 3.52 0.94
N THR A 125 -2.38 3.72 0.35
CA THR A 125 -3.16 2.67 -0.32
C THR A 125 -2.92 2.57 -1.83
N SER A 126 -2.01 3.39 -2.37
CA SER A 126 -1.73 3.54 -3.80
C SER A 126 -0.27 3.21 -4.17
N CYS A 127 0.48 2.58 -3.26
CA CYS A 127 1.86 2.19 -3.42
C CYS A 127 2.79 3.32 -3.88
N GLN A 128 2.74 4.49 -3.22
CA GLN A 128 3.57 5.66 -3.56
C GLN A 128 4.63 5.97 -2.49
N ASN A 129 4.23 5.96 -1.22
CA ASN A 129 5.03 6.34 -0.06
C ASN A 129 5.69 5.10 0.54
N LYS A 130 6.81 4.68 -0.05
CA LYS A 130 7.55 3.49 0.38
C LYS A 130 8.10 3.66 1.80
N ILE A 131 7.92 2.64 2.63
CA ILE A 131 8.41 2.59 4.02
C ILE A 131 9.46 1.51 4.26
N ALA A 132 9.42 0.41 3.50
CA ALA A 132 10.37 -0.69 3.64
C ALA A 132 10.45 -1.55 2.36
N SER A 133 11.46 -2.40 2.30
CA SER A 133 11.56 -3.50 1.33
C SER A 133 11.90 -4.80 2.04
N VAL A 134 11.39 -5.90 1.50
CA VAL A 134 11.72 -7.24 1.98
C VAL A 134 11.86 -8.21 0.81
N GLY A 135 12.91 -9.02 0.84
CA GLY A 135 13.20 -10.02 -0.19
C GLY A 135 13.58 -11.35 0.42
N SER A 136 13.12 -12.45 -0.15
CA SER A 136 13.48 -13.80 0.29
C SER A 136 14.79 -14.27 -0.37
N LYS A 137 15.53 -15.13 0.32
CA LYS A 137 16.43 -16.06 -0.39
C LYS A 137 15.54 -17.12 -1.05
N THR A 138 16.02 -17.77 -2.11
CA THR A 138 15.23 -18.75 -2.89
C THR A 138 14.50 -19.78 -2.01
N GLY A 139 15.07 -20.17 -0.86
CA GLY A 139 14.48 -21.17 0.07
C GLY A 139 13.74 -20.67 1.31
N PHE A 140 14.26 -19.65 2.02
CA PHE A 140 13.74 -19.27 3.36
C PHE A 140 13.05 -17.92 3.32
N GLY A 141 11.89 -17.86 3.98
CA GLY A 141 11.11 -16.63 4.04
C GLY A 141 11.79 -15.54 4.87
N SER A 142 11.85 -14.33 4.34
CA SER A 142 12.39 -13.14 5.01
C SER A 142 11.26 -12.31 5.60
N CYS A 143 11.46 -11.77 6.80
CA CYS A 143 10.46 -10.98 7.51
C CYS A 143 10.85 -9.50 7.57
N SER A 144 9.94 -8.61 7.16
CA SER A 144 9.95 -7.19 7.49
C SER A 144 9.18 -6.95 8.77
N ARG A 145 9.88 -6.63 9.84
CA ARG A 145 9.29 -6.36 11.16
C ARG A 145 8.88 -4.89 11.31
N ASN A 146 7.86 -4.62 12.12
CA ASN A 146 7.43 -3.26 12.48
C ASN A 146 7.23 -2.33 11.27
N ALA A 147 6.74 -2.85 10.14
CA ALA A 147 6.55 -2.06 8.94
C ALA A 147 5.40 -1.07 9.10
N ASN A 148 4.24 -1.53 9.61
CA ASN A 148 3.03 -0.73 9.80
C ASN A 148 2.61 0.07 8.55
N GLY A 149 1.95 -0.60 7.61
CA GLY A 149 1.55 0.00 6.34
C GLY A 149 0.18 -0.48 5.84
N TRP A 150 -0.16 0.01 4.65
CA TRP A 150 -1.52 -0.09 4.08
C TRP A 150 -1.55 -0.65 2.66
N SER A 151 -0.42 -0.68 1.96
CA SER A 151 -0.29 -1.40 0.69
C SER A 151 1.10 -1.97 0.46
N MET A 152 1.15 -2.95 -0.43
CA MET A 152 2.33 -3.74 -0.74
C MET A 152 2.43 -3.94 -2.24
N LYS A 153 3.63 -3.78 -2.80
CA LYS A 153 3.92 -4.08 -4.20
C LYS A 153 4.93 -5.22 -4.24
N CYS A 154 4.45 -6.40 -4.60
CA CYS A 154 5.21 -7.63 -4.53
C CYS A 154 5.36 -8.29 -5.90
N TYR A 155 6.53 -8.86 -6.14
CA TYR A 155 6.92 -9.46 -7.41
C TYR A 155 7.63 -10.77 -7.17
N TYR A 156 7.45 -11.66 -8.13
CA TYR A 156 8.08 -12.98 -8.16
C TYR A 156 8.49 -13.28 -9.60
N ARG A 157 9.74 -13.72 -9.75
CA ARG A 157 10.36 -14.06 -11.05
C ARG A 157 10.36 -12.89 -12.06
N CYS A 158 10.64 -11.70 -11.53
CA CYS A 158 11.07 -10.50 -12.24
C CYS A 158 12.33 -9.97 -11.51
#